data_AF-A0A6B9FA65-F1
#
_entry.id   AF-A0A6B9FA65-F1
#
_cell.length_a   1.000
_cell.length_b   1.000
_cell.length_c   1.000
_cell.angle_alpha   90.00
_cell.angle_beta   90.00
_cell.angle_gamma   90.00
#
_symmetry.space_group_name_H-M   'P 1'
#
loop_
_entity.id
_entity.type
_entity.pdbx_description
1 polymer ?
#
loop_
_entity_poly.entity_id
_entity_poly.type
_entity_poly.pdbx_seq_one_letter_code
_entity_poly.pdbx_strand_id
1 'polypeptide(L)' 'MEHTPAFTPSRPSTDEGDDRKATLFCPDCGHTSPIDGDWVVRTVAGHRRVRCPECRSIVDERRVTGHQPIHAD' A
#
# COMPACT_ATOMS: atom_id res chain seq x y z
N MET A 1 32.02 -21.24 37.83
CA MET A 1 30.57 -21.03 37.73
C MET A 1 30.32 -19.64 37.17
N GLU A 2 29.42 -19.57 36.19
CA GLU A 2 28.86 -18.43 35.44
C GLU A 2 29.74 -17.23 35.07
N HIS A 3 29.96 -17.03 33.76
CA HIS A 3 30.10 -15.70 33.16
C HIS A 3 29.11 -15.61 31.99
N THR A 4 28.05 -14.81 32.21
CA THR A 4 27.15 -14.11 31.29
C THR A 4 27.01 -14.67 29.86
N PRO A 5 25.82 -15.17 29.45
CA PRO A 5 25.54 -15.36 28.04
C PRO A 5 25.60 -13.99 27.34
N ALA A 6 26.33 -13.91 26.23
CA ALA A 6 26.33 -12.79 25.32
C ALA A 6 24.94 -12.66 24.70
N PHE A 7 24.02 -11.99 25.41
CA PHE A 7 22.76 -11.55 24.85
C PHE A 7 23.09 -10.29 24.06
N THR A 8 23.58 -10.48 22.83
CA THR A 8 23.45 -9.42 21.82
C THR A 8 21.97 -9.05 21.79
N PRO A 9 21.58 -7.82 22.15
CA PRO A 9 20.23 -7.40 21.88
C PRO A 9 20.13 -7.37 20.35
N SER A 10 19.45 -8.37 19.78
CA SER A 10 18.87 -8.26 18.46
C SER A 10 18.12 -6.94 18.49
N ARG A 11 18.62 -5.94 17.76
CA ARG A 11 17.99 -4.64 17.66
C ARG A 11 16.51 -4.90 17.38
N PRO A 12 15.55 -4.35 18.15
CA PRO A 12 14.17 -4.46 17.75
C PRO A 12 14.09 -3.87 16.35
N SER A 13 13.76 -4.70 15.35
CA SER A 13 13.31 -4.23 14.05
C SER A 13 11.98 -3.54 14.30
N THR A 14 12.02 -2.31 14.78
CA THR A 14 10.82 -1.55 15.09
C THR A 14 11.02 -0.15 14.53
N ASP A 15 10.48 -0.02 13.33
CA ASP A 15 9.55 1.06 13.03
C ASP A 15 10.14 2.46 12.83
N GLU A 16 11.22 2.61 12.04
CA GLU A 16 11.61 3.92 11.50
C GLU A 16 10.89 4.23 10.19
N GLY A 17 9.57 4.25 10.26
CA GLY A 17 8.72 4.63 9.14
C GLY A 17 7.24 4.43 9.42
N ASP A 18 6.70 5.07 10.47
CA ASP A 18 5.25 5.36 10.60
C ASP A 18 4.81 6.36 9.51
N ASP A 19 5.19 6.12 8.26
CA ASP A 19 4.35 6.50 7.14
C ASP A 19 3.11 5.62 7.30
N ARG A 20 2.09 6.11 8.02
CA ARG A 20 0.80 5.42 8.17
C ARG A 20 0.16 5.25 6.80
N LYS A 21 0.60 4.22 6.06
CA LYS A 21 0.05 3.84 4.78
C LYS A 21 -1.39 3.50 5.03
N ALA A 22 -2.29 4.25 4.39
CA ALA A 22 -3.71 3.98 4.48
C ALA A 22 -3.98 2.51 4.10
N THR A 23 -4.71 1.77 4.92
CA THR A 23 -5.12 0.39 4.60
C THR A 23 -6.36 0.45 3.73
N LEU A 24 -6.34 -0.30 2.62
CA LEU A 24 -7.53 -0.48 1.79
C LEU A 24 -8.30 -1.73 2.25
N PHE A 25 -9.60 -1.73 1.99
CA PHE A 25 -10.50 -2.82 2.30
C PHE A 25 -11.32 -3.15 1.04
N CYS A 26 -11.39 -4.43 0.69
CA CYS A 26 -12.25 -4.91 -0.39
C CYS A 26 -13.66 -5.21 0.15
N PRO A 27 -14.70 -4.48 -0.30
CA PRO A 27 -16.06 -4.69 0.18
C PRO A 27 -16.69 -6.02 -0.28
N ASP A 28 -16.13 -6.65 -1.31
CA ASP A 28 -16.69 -7.87 -1.92
C ASP A 28 -16.28 -9.15 -1.16
N CYS A 29 -15.01 -9.24 -0.74
CA CYS A 29 -14.46 -10.46 -0.13
C CYS A 29 -13.83 -10.24 1.25
N GLY A 30 -13.73 -8.99 1.70
CA GLY A 30 -13.18 -8.64 3.00
C GLY A 30 -11.64 -8.54 3.05
N HIS A 31 -10.95 -8.71 1.93
CA HIS A 31 -9.49 -8.59 1.87
C HIS A 31 -9.01 -7.20 2.32
N THR A 32 -8.04 -7.16 3.24
CA THR A 32 -7.41 -5.94 3.74
C THR A 32 -5.90 -6.00 3.49
N SER A 33 -5.34 -4.91 2.98
CA SER A 33 -3.88 -4.77 2.78
C SER A 33 -3.52 -3.27 2.74
N PRO A 34 -2.31 -2.87 3.17
CA PRO A 34 -1.84 -1.49 3.01
C PRO A 34 -1.98 -1.00 1.56
N ILE A 35 -2.17 0.29 1.32
CA ILE A 35 -2.36 0.84 -0.04
C ILE A 35 -1.22 0.53 -1.02
N ASP A 36 0.01 0.39 -0.50
CA ASP A 36 1.20 -0.02 -1.26
C ASP A 36 1.51 -1.53 -1.15
N GLY A 37 0.58 -2.31 -0.60
CA GLY A 37 0.70 -3.77 -0.44
C GLY A 37 0.31 -4.53 -1.70
N ASP A 38 -0.43 -5.63 -1.52
CA ASP A 38 -0.70 -6.63 -2.56
C ASP A 38 -1.77 -6.23 -3.60
N TRP A 39 -2.16 -4.95 -3.63
CA TRP A 39 -3.19 -4.47 -4.55
C TRP A 39 -2.70 -4.45 -5.99
N VAL A 40 -3.53 -4.95 -6.90
CA VAL A 40 -3.22 -4.96 -8.33
C VAL A 40 -3.61 -3.63 -8.95
N VAL A 41 -2.63 -2.74 -9.12
CA VAL A 41 -2.83 -1.43 -9.75
C VAL A 41 -2.63 -1.50 -11.26
N ARG A 42 -3.60 -1.01 -12.04
CA ARG A 42 -3.53 -0.91 -13.50
C ARG A 42 -4.03 0.45 -13.97
N THR A 43 -3.30 1.07 -14.88
CA THR A 43 -3.74 2.30 -15.56
C THR A 43 -4.31 1.94 -16.93
N VAL A 44 -5.57 2.29 -17.18
CA VAL A 44 -6.29 2.01 -18.42
C VAL A 44 -7.00 3.28 -18.87
N ALA A 45 -6.77 3.72 -20.11
CA ALA A 45 -7.41 4.91 -20.69
C ALA A 45 -7.30 6.19 -19.83
N GLY A 46 -6.19 6.37 -19.09
CA GLY A 46 -6.00 7.50 -18.18
C GLY A 46 -6.69 7.36 -16.82
N HIS A 47 -7.27 6.20 -16.52
CA HIS A 47 -7.84 5.85 -15.21
C HIS A 47 -6.93 4.85 -14.50
N ARG A 48 -6.52 5.16 -13.27
CA ARG A 48 -5.85 4.20 -12.39
C ARG A 48 -6.91 3.43 -11.62
N ARG A 49 -6.88 2.11 -11.80
CA ARG A 49 -7.76 1.13 -11.17
C ARG A 49 -6.95 0.27 -10.22
N VAL A 50 -7.42 0.14 -8.99
CA VAL A 50 -6.88 -0.73 -7.95
C VAL A 50 -7.81 -1.92 -7.83
N ARG A 51 -7.27 -3.13 -7.97
CA ARG A 51 -8.05 -4.38 -7.89
C ARG A 51 -7.60 -5.25 -6.72
N CYS A 52 -8.56 -5.93 -6.13
CA CYS A 52 -8.33 -6.96 -5.13
C CYS A 52 -7.58 -8.15 -5.76
N PRO A 53 -6.50 -8.68 -5.14
CA PRO A 53 -5.79 -9.84 -5.64
C PRO A 53 -6.63 -11.13 -5.56
N GLU A 54 -7.53 -11.23 -4.58
CA GLU A 54 -8.35 -12.42 -4.33
C GLU A 54 -9.53 -12.52 -5.32
N CYS A 55 -10.44 -11.54 -5.28
CA CYS A 55 -11.68 -11.59 -6.07
C CYS A 55 -11.63 -10.78 -7.37
N ARG A 56 -10.56 -10.00 -7.60
CA ARG A 56 -10.37 -9.11 -8.77
C ARG A 56 -11.36 -7.95 -8.89
N SER A 57 -12.22 -7.72 -7.89
CA SER A 57 -13.10 -6.56 -7.83
C SER A 57 -12.29 -5.26 -7.76
N ILE A 58 -12.82 -4.19 -8.36
CA ILE A 58 -12.21 -2.86 -8.33
C ILE A 58 -12.52 -2.22 -6.98
N VAL A 59 -11.47 -1.87 -6.24
CA VAL A 59 -11.54 -1.28 -4.90
C VAL A 59 -11.44 0.25 -4.96
N ASP A 60 -10.67 0.77 -5.90
CA ASP A 60 -10.52 2.20 -6.17
C ASP A 60 -10.36 2.43 -7.68
N GLU A 61 -11.02 3.46 -8.20
CA GLU A 61 -10.81 3.93 -9.57
C GLU A 61 -10.74 5.46 -9.58
N ARG A 62 -9.62 6.00 -10.02
CA ARG A 62 -9.39 7.45 -10.09
C ARG A 62 -8.79 7.82 -11.43
N ARG A 63 -9.17 8.99 -11.96
CA ARG A 63 -8.46 9.55 -13.10
C ARG A 63 -7.02 9.86 -12.70
N VAL A 64 -6.07 9.47 -13.55
CA VAL A 64 -4.68 9.89 -13.41
C VAL A 64 -4.63 11.32 -13.91
N THR A 65 -4.60 12.27 -12.98
CA THR A 65 -4.51 13.69 -13.32
C THR A 65 -3.14 13.98 -13.92
N GLY A 66 -3.03 13.84 -15.24
CA GLY A 66 -1.86 14.16 -16.06
C GLY A 66 -2.23 14.93 -17.32
N HIS A 67 -3.44 15.49 -17.39
CA HIS A 67 -3.89 16.37 -18.47
C HIS A 67 -4.70 17.53 -17.87
N GLN A 68 -4.08 18.28 -16.95
CA GLN A 68 -4.46 19.68 -16.85
C GLN A 68 -3.70 20.34 -18.01
N PRO A 69 -4.33 20.76 -19.12
CA PRO A 69 -3.70 21.79 -19.92
C PRO A 69 -3.46 22.93 -18.94
N ILE A 70 -2.19 23.28 -18.74
CA ILE A 70 -1.87 24.53 -18.07
C ILE A 70 -2.67 25.60 -18.82
N HIS A 71 -3.66 26.20 -18.18
CA HIS A 71 -4.30 27.39 -18.72
C HIS A 71 -3.22 28.46 -18.71
N ALA A 72 -2.56 28.66 -19.85
CA ALA A 72 -1.68 29.78 -20.09
C ALA A 72 -2.58 31.00 -20.34
N ASP A 73 -2.64 31.89 -19.35
CA ASP A 73 -3.12 33.27 -19.48
C ASP A 73 -1.98 34.13 -20.05
#